data_AF-E1YJT2-F1
#
_entry.id   AF-E1YJT2-F1
#
_cell.length_a   1.000
_cell.length_b   1.000
_cell.length_c   1.000
_cell.angle_alpha   90.00
_cell.angle_beta   90.00
_cell.angle_gamma   90.00
#
_symmetry.space_group_name_H-M   'P 1'
#
loop_
_entity.id
_entity.type
_entity.pdbx_description
1 polymer ?
#
loop_
_entity_poly.entity_id
_entity_poly.type
_entity_poly.pdbx_seq_one_letter_code
_entity_poly.pdbx_strand_id
1 'polypeptide(L)'
;MGFPNEFTIVWTEYVRYRAALRGFDLQKVESLIRYSGETYLDTTTRRLIVIGNHVEQLVMVAYETECSQIIHVTIHSITRQQINFRLKRGGLYMNKPKLSYFTNEDILHLVISEELETNSVELSPNVTAELNENGELIGIEILEASSFIRDSILEVAQAKMLNLFKPYSKTLEADGL
;
A
#
# COMPACT_ATOMS: atom_id res chain seq x y z
N MET A 1 -3.47 25.29 -1.71
CA MET A 1 -3.92 26.28 -2.72
C MET A 1 -4.43 25.47 -3.89
N GLY A 2 -5.73 25.46 -4.15
CA GLY A 2 -6.33 24.60 -5.19
C GLY A 2 -5.92 25.06 -6.60
N PHE A 3 -5.87 24.12 -7.55
CA PHE A 3 -5.59 24.46 -8.94
C PHE A 3 -6.82 25.13 -9.57
N PRO A 4 -6.66 26.22 -10.33
CA PRO A 4 -7.78 26.80 -11.08
C PRO A 4 -8.37 25.75 -12.05
N ASN A 5 -9.67 25.84 -12.31
CA ASN A 5 -10.44 24.95 -13.19
C ASN A 5 -9.92 24.86 -14.65
N GLU A 6 -8.84 25.58 -14.98
CA GLU A 6 -8.23 25.66 -16.31
C GLU A 6 -7.35 24.45 -16.65
N PHE A 7 -6.89 23.67 -15.67
CA PHE A 7 -6.09 22.47 -15.93
C PHE A 7 -6.97 21.27 -16.32
N THR A 8 -6.66 20.67 -17.47
CA THR A 8 -7.29 19.43 -17.93
C THR A 8 -6.55 18.23 -17.36
N ILE A 9 -7.25 17.36 -16.64
CA ILE A 9 -6.66 16.10 -16.16
C ILE A 9 -6.74 15.07 -17.29
N VAL A 10 -5.58 14.57 -17.71
CA VAL A 10 -5.48 13.54 -18.74
C VAL A 10 -5.45 12.18 -18.05
N TRP A 11 -6.61 11.53 -17.99
CA TRP A 11 -6.73 10.14 -17.55
C TRP A 11 -6.21 9.22 -18.65
N THR A 12 -4.96 8.76 -18.56
CA THR A 12 -4.43 7.80 -19.55
C THR A 12 -5.12 6.43 -19.41
N GLU A 13 -5.07 5.61 -20.47
CA GLU A 13 -5.60 4.24 -20.46
C GLU A 13 -5.04 3.41 -19.29
N TYR A 14 -3.76 3.58 -18.97
CA TYR A 14 -3.14 2.93 -17.82
C TYR A 14 -3.79 3.35 -16.48
N VAL A 15 -4.05 4.64 -16.29
CA VAL A 15 -4.67 5.15 -15.05
C VAL A 15 -6.11 4.66 -14.94
N ARG A 16 -6.88 4.69 -16.04
CA ARG A 16 -8.25 4.14 -16.08
C ARG A 16 -8.28 2.66 -15.72
N TYR A 17 -7.39 1.87 -16.32
CA TYR A 17 -7.23 0.45 -16.00
C TYR A 17 -6.91 0.22 -14.50
N ARG A 18 -5.94 0.97 -13.96
CA ARG A 18 -5.50 0.81 -12.56
C ARG A 18 -6.52 1.29 -11.55
N ALA A 19 -7.30 2.33 -11.89
CA ALA A 19 -8.40 2.81 -11.08
C ALA A 19 -9.52 1.77 -11.02
N ALA A 20 -9.93 1.20 -12.16
CA ALA A 20 -10.95 0.16 -12.24
C ALA A 20 -10.55 -1.10 -11.45
N LEU A 21 -9.31 -1.57 -11.60
CA LEU A 21 -8.80 -2.75 -10.88
C LEU A 21 -8.86 -2.60 -9.34
N ARG A 22 -8.77 -1.36 -8.84
CA ARG A 22 -8.73 -1.06 -7.40
C ARG A 22 -10.02 -0.41 -6.87
N GLY A 23 -11.04 -0.26 -7.71
CA GLY A 23 -12.30 0.37 -7.32
C GLY A 23 -12.19 1.87 -7.02
N PHE A 24 -11.24 2.57 -7.64
CA PHE A 24 -11.16 4.03 -7.53
C PHE A 24 -12.11 4.72 -8.50
N ASP A 25 -12.92 5.64 -7.98
CA ASP A 25 -13.77 6.55 -8.73
C ASP A 25 -12.95 7.77 -9.17
N LEU A 26 -12.74 7.89 -10.48
CA LEU A 26 -11.93 8.95 -11.06
C LEU A 26 -12.48 10.34 -10.80
N GLN A 27 -13.80 10.53 -10.63
CA GLN A 27 -14.38 11.83 -10.30
C GLN A 27 -14.01 12.26 -8.87
N LYS A 28 -13.97 11.30 -7.94
CA LYS A 28 -13.50 11.55 -6.57
C LYS A 28 -12.01 11.83 -6.53
N VAL A 29 -11.22 11.08 -7.30
CA VAL A 29 -9.78 11.32 -7.42
C VAL A 29 -9.51 12.70 -8.04
N GLU A 30 -10.25 13.10 -9.07
CA GLU A 30 -10.21 14.45 -9.64
C GLU A 30 -10.48 15.52 -8.58
N SER A 31 -11.54 15.33 -7.79
CA SER A 31 -11.89 16.24 -6.69
C SER A 31 -10.76 16.35 -5.67
N LEU A 32 -10.09 15.24 -5.34
CA LEU A 32 -8.90 15.27 -4.48
C LEU A 32 -7.79 16.10 -5.11
N ILE A 33 -7.45 15.87 -6.37
CA ILE A 33 -6.36 16.60 -7.05
C ILE A 33 -6.63 18.12 -7.05
N ARG A 34 -7.87 18.52 -7.31
CA ARG A 34 -8.25 19.94 -7.43
C ARG A 34 -8.39 20.66 -6.08
N TYR A 35 -8.90 19.96 -5.07
CA TYR A 35 -9.41 20.60 -3.85
C TYR A 35 -8.83 20.04 -2.53
N SER A 36 -7.94 19.05 -2.55
CA SER A 36 -7.37 18.54 -1.30
C SER A 36 -6.59 19.63 -0.55
N GLY A 37 -6.79 19.65 0.77
CA GLY A 37 -6.03 20.51 1.69
C GLY A 37 -4.63 19.99 2.01
N GLU A 38 -4.30 18.75 1.62
CA GLU A 38 -3.03 18.12 1.92
C GLU A 38 -2.28 17.78 0.63
N THR A 39 -1.29 18.61 0.32
CA THR A 39 -0.49 18.56 -0.90
C THR A 39 0.99 18.67 -0.57
N TYR A 40 1.82 17.90 -1.25
CA TYR A 40 3.26 17.89 -1.12
C TYR A 40 3.93 17.97 -2.49
N LEU A 41 5.16 18.48 -2.52
CA LEU A 41 6.04 18.39 -3.67
C LEU A 41 7.15 17.40 -3.34
N ASP A 42 7.21 16.30 -4.10
CA ASP A 42 8.35 15.39 -4.02
C ASP A 42 9.53 16.01 -4.76
N THR A 43 10.54 16.46 -4.03
CA THR A 43 11.72 17.13 -4.58
C THR A 43 12.64 16.19 -5.38
N THR A 44 12.53 14.87 -5.15
CA THR A 44 13.34 13.87 -5.86
C THR A 44 12.78 13.61 -7.25
N THR A 45 11.47 13.40 -7.35
CA THR A 45 10.80 13.11 -8.64
C THR A 45 10.17 14.31 -9.31
N ARG A 46 10.14 15.46 -8.62
CA ARG A 46 9.41 16.70 -9.00
C ARG A 46 7.91 16.50 -9.21
N ARG A 47 7.33 15.44 -8.65
CA ARG A 47 5.89 15.16 -8.69
C ARG A 47 5.15 15.91 -7.60
N LEU A 48 3.99 16.43 -7.93
CA LEU A 48 3.02 16.90 -6.95
C LEU A 48 2.26 15.70 -6.39
N ILE A 49 2.03 15.70 -5.09
CA ILE A 49 1.37 14.60 -4.41
C ILE A 49 0.23 15.16 -3.59
N VAL A 50 -0.95 14.62 -3.84
CA VAL A 50 -2.16 14.91 -3.09
C VAL A 50 -2.49 13.73 -2.20
N ILE A 51 -2.85 14.02 -0.97
CA ILE A 51 -3.34 13.03 -0.02
C ILE A 51 -4.79 13.35 0.31
N GLY A 52 -5.65 12.34 0.35
CA GLY A 52 -7.02 12.52 0.80
C GLY A 52 -7.84 11.25 0.79
N ASN A 53 -9.05 11.33 1.32
CA ASN A 53 -9.93 10.18 1.45
C ASN A 53 -10.68 9.92 0.14
N HIS A 54 -10.63 8.66 -0.29
CA HIS A 54 -11.51 8.12 -1.31
C HIS A 54 -12.45 7.12 -0.64
N VAL A 55 -13.71 7.53 -0.42
CA VAL A 55 -14.67 6.78 0.40
C VAL A 55 -14.13 6.64 1.84
N GLU A 56 -13.71 5.45 2.26
CA GLU A 56 -13.15 5.19 3.60
C GLU A 56 -11.63 4.97 3.59
N GLN A 57 -11.01 4.97 2.41
CA GLN A 57 -9.59 4.70 2.24
C GLN A 57 -8.82 6.00 2.06
N LEU A 58 -7.70 6.15 2.77
CA LEU A 58 -6.77 7.23 2.52
C LEU A 58 -5.94 6.90 1.27
N VAL A 59 -5.87 7.84 0.35
CA VAL A 59 -5.26 7.68 -0.96
C VAL A 59 -4.19 8.74 -1.17
N MET A 60 -3.08 8.31 -1.74
CA MET A 60 -2.02 9.17 -2.24
C MET A 60 -2.09 9.19 -3.77
N VAL A 61 -2.13 10.39 -4.33
CA VAL A 61 -2.21 10.65 -5.76
C VAL A 61 -0.99 11.46 -6.18
N ALA A 62 -0.03 10.85 -6.87
CA ALA A 62 1.12 11.56 -7.40
C ALA A 62 0.86 11.95 -8.86
N TYR A 63 1.18 13.17 -9.26
CA TYR A 63 0.96 13.67 -10.61
C TYR A 63 2.01 14.70 -11.06
N GLU A 64 2.12 14.83 -12.37
CA GLU A 64 2.98 15.81 -13.04
C GLU A 64 2.13 16.77 -13.85
N THR A 65 2.55 18.02 -13.94
CA THR A 65 1.89 19.08 -14.70
C THR A 65 2.79 19.52 -15.86
N GLU A 66 2.28 19.49 -17.08
CA GLU A 66 2.93 20.10 -18.25
C GLU A 66 1.91 20.96 -19.00
N CYS A 67 2.30 22.18 -19.40
CA CYS A 67 1.53 23.04 -20.33
C CYS A 67 -0.01 23.01 -20.15
N SER A 68 -0.49 23.17 -18.90
CA SER A 68 -1.91 23.15 -18.51
C SER A 68 -2.62 21.78 -18.48
N GLN A 69 -1.85 20.69 -18.49
CA GLN A 69 -2.33 19.32 -18.38
C GLN A 69 -1.72 18.59 -17.18
N ILE A 70 -2.51 17.72 -16.55
CA ILE A 70 -2.03 16.77 -15.54
C ILE A 70 -1.89 15.39 -16.20
N ILE A 71 -0.66 14.85 -16.28
CA ILE A 71 -0.32 13.76 -17.20
C ILE A 71 -0.05 12.42 -16.49
N HIS A 72 0.73 12.43 -15.40
CA HIS A 72 1.24 11.19 -14.78
C HIS A 72 0.60 10.88 -13.43
N VAL A 73 -0.68 10.50 -13.42
CA VAL A 73 -1.39 10.17 -12.18
C VAL A 73 -1.09 8.75 -11.70
N THR A 74 -0.42 8.57 -10.56
CA THR A 74 -0.38 7.28 -9.84
C THR A 74 -1.29 7.36 -8.61
N ILE A 75 -2.13 6.35 -8.41
CA ILE A 75 -3.13 6.31 -7.34
C ILE A 75 -2.89 5.05 -6.50
N HIS A 76 -2.64 5.22 -5.21
CA HIS A 76 -2.41 4.13 -4.28
C HIS A 76 -3.11 4.39 -2.95
N SER A 77 -3.73 3.36 -2.38
CA SER A 77 -4.16 3.36 -0.98
C SER A 77 -2.92 3.42 -0.07
N ILE A 78 -2.98 4.21 1.01
CA ILE A 78 -1.88 4.45 1.93
C ILE A 78 -2.39 4.62 3.37
N THR A 79 -1.57 4.34 4.37
CA THR A 79 -1.90 4.66 5.78
C THR A 79 -1.28 5.97 6.24
N ARG A 80 -1.84 6.60 7.30
CA ARG A 80 -1.26 7.81 7.91
C ARG A 80 0.16 7.58 8.43
N GLN A 81 0.41 6.43 9.01
CA GLN A 81 1.74 6.04 9.48
C GLN A 81 2.74 6.02 8.33
N GLN A 82 2.38 5.44 7.18
CA GLN A 82 3.22 5.41 5.99
C GLN A 82 3.50 6.79 5.40
N ILE A 83 2.56 7.74 5.52
CA ILE A 83 2.76 9.13 5.08
C ILE A 83 3.73 9.86 5.99
N ASN A 84 3.50 9.80 7.31
CA ASN A 84 4.34 10.48 8.29
C ASN A 84 5.79 10.02 8.20
N PHE A 85 5.98 8.71 8.00
CA PHE A 85 7.29 8.13 7.77
C PHE A 85 7.99 8.74 6.55
N ARG A 86 7.28 8.89 5.43
CA ARG A 86 7.81 9.49 4.19
C ARG A 86 8.18 10.96 4.36
N LEU A 87 7.37 11.73 5.08
CA LEU A 87 7.64 13.14 5.32
C LEU A 87 8.90 13.35 6.18
N LYS A 88 9.10 12.50 7.20
CA LYS A 88 10.31 12.56 8.04
C LYS A 88 11.60 12.30 7.27
N ARG A 89 11.55 11.48 6.21
CA ARG A 89 12.71 11.13 5.37
C ARG A 89 12.98 12.09 4.20
N GLY A 90 12.18 13.14 4.05
CA GLY A 90 12.41 14.18 3.04
C GLY A 90 11.94 13.82 1.62
N GLY A 91 11.10 12.81 1.43
CA GLY A 91 10.57 12.44 0.11
C GLY A 91 9.42 11.43 0.16
N LEU A 92 8.51 11.51 -0.81
CA LEU A 92 7.35 10.60 -0.92
C LEU A 92 7.57 9.44 -1.92
N TYR A 93 8.76 9.37 -2.52
CA TYR A 93 9.22 8.26 -3.36
C TYR A 93 9.41 6.98 -2.55
N MET A 94 8.91 5.85 -3.04
CA MET A 94 9.10 4.56 -2.39
C MET A 94 10.34 3.86 -2.93
N ASN A 95 11.30 3.54 -2.04
CA ASN A 95 12.03 2.30 -2.23
C ASN A 95 11.05 1.15 -1.97
N LYS A 96 10.96 0.21 -2.91
CA LYS A 96 10.09 -0.96 -2.73
C LYS A 96 10.61 -1.75 -1.52
N PRO A 97 9.72 -2.22 -0.63
CA PRO A 97 10.14 -3.15 0.41
C PRO A 97 10.94 -4.29 -0.21
N LYS A 98 12.12 -4.56 0.34
CA LYS A 98 13.01 -5.61 -0.14
C LYS A 98 12.85 -6.80 0.79
N LEU A 99 12.57 -7.95 0.21
CA LEU A 99 12.50 -9.21 0.95
C LEU A 99 13.72 -10.04 0.56
N SER A 100 14.52 -10.40 1.55
CA SER A 100 15.71 -11.22 1.39
C SER A 100 15.57 -12.47 2.25
N TYR A 101 15.87 -13.63 1.68
CA TYR A 101 15.96 -14.88 2.45
C TYR A 101 17.41 -15.36 2.48
N PHE A 102 17.97 -15.46 3.68
CA PHE A 102 19.33 -15.91 3.93
C PHE A 102 19.29 -17.40 4.27
N THR A 103 19.56 -18.22 3.25
CA THR A 103 19.31 -19.67 3.32
C THR A 103 20.19 -20.40 4.34
N ASN A 104 21.43 -19.97 4.55
CA ASN A 104 22.34 -20.66 5.48
C ASN A 104 21.95 -20.40 6.95
N GLU A 105 21.43 -19.20 7.21
CA GLU A 105 21.03 -18.73 8.52
C GLU A 105 19.54 -19.05 8.81
N ASP A 106 18.78 -19.44 7.79
CA ASP A 106 17.33 -19.61 7.81
C ASP A 106 16.58 -18.36 8.31
N ILE A 107 16.98 -17.19 7.79
CA ILE A 107 16.42 -15.90 8.18
C ILE A 107 15.70 -15.26 6.99
N LEU A 108 14.47 -14.79 7.21
CA LEU A 108 13.74 -13.95 6.27
C LEU A 108 13.74 -12.50 6.78
N HIS A 109 14.31 -11.60 5.99
CA HIS A 109 14.41 -10.18 6.32
C HIS A 109 13.58 -9.34 5.35
N LEU A 110 12.61 -8.61 5.89
CA LEU A 110 11.82 -7.64 5.16
C LEU A 110 12.29 -6.24 5.52
N VAL A 111 13.05 -5.61 4.62
CA VAL A 111 13.51 -4.24 4.75
C VAL A 111 12.45 -3.30 4.20
N ILE A 112 11.85 -2.50 5.08
CA ILE A 112 10.88 -1.46 4.73
C ILE A 112 11.61 -0.13 4.50
N SER A 113 12.75 0.07 5.16
CA SER A 113 13.55 1.29 5.18
C SER A 113 15.03 0.98 5.31
N GLU A 114 15.87 1.74 4.59
CA GLU A 114 17.35 1.68 4.73
C GLU A 114 17.89 2.61 5.84
N GLU A 115 17.07 3.02 6.79
CA GLU A 115 17.54 3.74 7.99
C GLU A 115 18.32 2.82 8.93
N LEU A 116 19.09 3.42 9.83
CA LEU A 116 19.81 2.69 10.87
C LEU A 116 18.83 2.11 11.89
N GLU A 117 18.96 0.82 12.15
CA GLU A 117 18.34 0.17 13.30
C GLU A 117 19.03 0.66 14.58
N THR A 118 18.21 1.12 15.51
CA THR A 118 18.70 1.53 16.84
C THR A 118 18.03 0.75 17.96
N ASN A 119 16.94 0.06 17.67
CA ASN A 119 16.19 -0.73 18.64
C ASN A 119 15.41 -1.83 17.93
N SER A 120 14.96 -2.83 18.68
CA SER A 120 14.11 -3.90 18.17
C SER A 120 13.10 -4.36 19.21
N VAL A 121 11.98 -4.92 18.74
CA VAL A 121 10.89 -5.43 19.57
C VAL A 121 10.48 -6.81 19.06
N GLU A 122 10.57 -7.82 19.90
CA GLU A 122 10.05 -9.15 19.59
C GLU A 122 8.52 -9.11 19.59
N LEU A 123 7.92 -9.40 18.43
CA LEU A 123 6.46 -9.39 18.23
C LEU A 123 5.84 -10.74 18.61
N SER A 124 6.56 -11.80 18.30
CA SER A 124 6.24 -13.19 18.63
C SER A 124 7.55 -13.98 18.65
N PRO A 125 7.56 -15.22 19.18
CA PRO A 125 8.75 -16.05 19.14
C PRO A 125 9.36 -16.06 17.73
N ASN A 126 10.65 -15.73 17.64
CA ASN A 126 11.43 -15.70 16.40
C ASN A 126 10.99 -14.65 15.36
N VAL A 127 10.15 -13.68 15.71
CA VAL A 127 9.75 -12.56 14.83
C VAL A 127 10.00 -11.24 15.51
N THR A 128 10.85 -10.42 14.91
CA THR A 128 11.32 -9.15 15.48
C THR A 128 10.98 -7.99 14.56
N ALA A 129 10.43 -6.92 15.12
CA ALA A 129 10.31 -5.62 14.48
C ALA A 129 11.57 -4.79 14.75
N GLU A 130 12.21 -4.33 13.69
CA GLU A 130 13.37 -3.42 13.74
C GLU A 130 12.88 -1.98 13.72
N LEU A 131 13.40 -1.15 14.62
CA LEU A 131 13.00 0.23 14.82
C LEU A 131 14.18 1.20 14.68
N ASN A 132 13.91 2.38 14.12
CA ASN A 132 14.85 3.51 14.15
C ASN A 132 14.82 4.26 15.50
N GLU A 133 15.62 5.31 15.62
CA GLU A 133 15.76 6.12 16.84
C GLU A 133 14.46 6.79 17.29
N ASN A 134 13.53 6.98 16.35
CA ASN A 134 12.22 7.56 16.60
C ASN A 134 11.16 6.50 16.97
N GLY A 135 11.55 5.23 17.09
CA GLY A 135 10.65 4.10 17.35
C GLY A 135 9.81 3.68 16.14
N GLU A 136 10.23 4.03 14.94
CA GLU A 136 9.49 3.72 13.71
C GLU A 136 9.96 2.42 13.09
N LEU A 137 9.02 1.61 12.59
CA LEU A 137 9.30 0.33 11.95
C LEU A 137 10.09 0.52 10.65
N ILE A 138 11.28 -0.06 10.60
CA ILE A 138 12.17 -0.03 9.43
C ILE A 138 12.40 -1.41 8.81
N GLY A 139 12.16 -2.48 9.56
CA GLY A 139 12.34 -3.85 9.09
C GLY A 139 11.58 -4.88 9.93
N ILE A 140 11.43 -6.08 9.39
CA ILE A 140 10.97 -7.26 10.12
C ILE A 140 11.95 -8.39 9.85
N GLU A 141 12.42 -9.03 10.91
CA GLU A 141 13.26 -10.22 10.85
C GLU A 141 12.46 -11.43 11.35
N ILE A 142 12.52 -12.54 10.62
CA ILE A 142 11.95 -13.83 11.02
C ILE A 142 13.09 -14.85 11.03
N LEU A 143 13.40 -15.38 12.21
CA LEU A 143 14.32 -16.50 12.40
C LEU A 143 13.59 -17.83 12.22
N GLU A 144 14.33 -18.89 11.90
CA GLU A 144 13.76 -20.21 11.56
C GLU A 144 12.65 -20.10 10.51
N ALA A 145 12.85 -19.21 9.53
CA ALA A 145 11.79 -18.77 8.62
C ALA A 145 11.20 -19.93 7.81
N SER A 146 11.99 -20.95 7.50
CA SER A 146 11.50 -22.16 6.84
C SER A 146 10.39 -22.85 7.65
N SER A 147 10.59 -23.01 8.96
CA SER A 147 9.61 -23.61 9.86
C SER A 147 8.42 -22.68 10.05
N PHE A 148 8.68 -21.39 10.30
CA PHE A 148 7.62 -20.40 10.47
C PHE A 148 6.64 -20.38 9.28
N ILE A 149 7.17 -20.30 8.05
CA ILE A 149 6.35 -20.25 6.83
C ILE A 149 5.62 -21.59 6.61
N ARG A 150 6.31 -22.72 6.78
CA ARG A 150 5.69 -24.05 6.66
C ARG A 150 4.50 -24.17 7.61
N ASP A 151 4.72 -23.86 8.88
CA ASP A 151 3.72 -24.06 9.93
C ASP A 151 2.54 -23.11 9.74
N SER A 152 2.81 -21.84 9.38
CA SER A 152 1.79 -20.85 9.02
C SER A 152 0.92 -21.30 7.84
N ILE A 153 1.53 -21.87 6.79
CA ILE A 153 0.80 -22.37 5.62
C ILE A 153 -0.04 -23.59 5.99
N LEU A 154 0.53 -24.53 6.75
CA LEU A 154 -0.16 -25.75 7.17
C LEU A 154 -1.36 -25.42 8.05
N GLU A 155 -1.24 -24.49 8.99
CA GLU A 155 -2.33 -24.03 9.83
C GLU A 155 -3.49 -23.48 8.98
N VAL A 156 -3.19 -22.56 8.05
CA VAL A 156 -4.20 -21.98 7.16
C VAL A 156 -4.82 -23.04 6.25
N ALA A 157 -4.02 -23.97 5.73
CA ALA A 157 -4.51 -25.05 4.87
C ALA A 157 -5.43 -26.00 5.64
N GLN A 158 -5.07 -26.39 6.86
CA GLN A 158 -5.88 -27.23 7.73
C GLN A 158 -7.18 -26.53 8.12
N ALA A 159 -7.13 -25.24 8.50
CA ALA A 159 -8.33 -24.46 8.79
C ALA A 159 -9.29 -24.39 7.58
N LYS A 160 -8.75 -24.24 6.36
CA LYS A 160 -9.54 -24.29 5.13
C LYS A 160 -10.12 -25.68 4.84
N MET A 161 -9.37 -26.76 5.09
CA MET A 161 -9.85 -28.13 4.91
C MET A 161 -10.92 -28.52 5.94
N LEU A 162 -10.81 -28.02 7.17
CA LEU A 162 -11.79 -28.22 8.25
C LEU A 162 -13.08 -27.41 8.01
N ASN A 163 -13.01 -26.31 7.25
CA ASN A 163 -14.19 -25.66 6.65
C ASN A 163 -14.75 -26.53 5.51
N LEU A 164 -15.43 -27.61 5.94
CA LEU A 164 -16.54 -28.31 5.29
C LEU A 164 -16.98 -27.63 3.97
N PHE A 165 -16.60 -28.21 2.83
CA PHE A 165 -17.25 -27.91 1.56
C PHE A 165 -18.76 -28.22 1.72
N LYS A 166 -19.57 -27.23 2.07
CA LYS A 166 -20.97 -27.21 1.66
C LYS A 166 -20.99 -26.55 0.28
N PRO A 167 -21.11 -27.33 -0.81
CA PRO A 167 -21.50 -26.73 -2.07
C PRO A 167 -22.85 -26.03 -1.85
N TYR A 168 -22.94 -24.79 -2.31
CA TYR A 168 -24.20 -24.07 -2.37
C TYR A 168 -25.14 -24.85 -3.31
N SER A 169 -26.04 -25.67 -2.75
CA SER A 169 -27.14 -26.23 -3.51
C SER A 169 -28.14 -25.11 -3.74
N LYS A 170 -28.12 -24.53 -4.94
CA LYS A 170 -29.20 -23.68 -5.41
C LYS A 170 -30.43 -24.56 -5.58
N THR A 171 -31.31 -24.59 -4.58
CA THR A 171 -32.65 -25.14 -4.74
C THR A 171 -33.34 -24.28 -5.79
N LEU A 172 -33.53 -24.85 -6.98
CA LEU A 172 -34.46 -24.30 -7.95
C LEU A 172 -35.86 -24.54 -7.37
N GLU A 173 -36.45 -23.52 -6.77
CA GLU A 173 -37.89 -23.45 -6.63
C GLU A 173 -38.48 -23.36 -8.04
N ALA A 174 -38.87 -24.52 -8.55
CA ALA A 174 -39.82 -24.63 -9.63
C ALA A 174 -41.21 -24.43 -9.03
N ASP A 175 -41.57 -23.18 -8.72
CA ASP A 175 -42.97 -22.82 -8.50
C ASP A 175 -43.58 -22.41 -9.84
N GLY A 176 -43.91 -23.45 -10.60
CA GLY A 176 -45.07 -23.41 -11.47
C GLY A 176 -46.21 -24.11 -10.74
N LEU A 177 -47.19 -23.33 -10.28
CA LEU A 177 -48.64 -23.61 -10.30
C LEU A 177 -49.40 -22.32 -9.97
#